data_AF-A0AAE4YLZ9-F1
#
_entry.id   AF-A0AAE4YLZ9-F1
#
_cell.length_a   1.000
_cell.length_b   1.000
_cell.length_c   1.000
_cell.angle_alpha   90.00
_cell.angle_beta   90.00
_cell.angle_gamma   90.00
#
_symmetry.space_group_name_H-M   'P 1'
#
loop_
_entity.id
_entity.type
_entity.pdbx_description
1 polymer ?
#
loop_
_entity_poly.entity_id
_entity_poly.type
_entity_poly.pdbx_seq_one_letter_code
_entity_poly.pdbx_strand_id
1 'polypeptide(L)'
;MKKADSFSRRLDDLADDAERRGTVLRRPVSGRDNIKRLVEAVGTLYASQQPTFYGAVDQRHFLQYQAKLRTGLDLEAVGVIERDETGLVQRVTMTFAPLDAAVSLSAELRDIVGEEFGDDLFCDASVNEIAAS
;
A
#
# COMPACT_ATOMS: atom_id res chain seq x y z
N MET A 1 6.27 19.63 8.97
CA MET A 1 6.75 18.66 7.97
C MET A 1 7.53 17.56 8.70
N LYS A 2 6.89 16.49 9.20
CA LYS A 2 7.58 15.46 10.04
C LYS A 2 6.99 14.04 10.04
N LYS A 3 5.88 13.75 9.33
CA LYS A 3 5.21 12.42 9.39
C LYS A 3 5.26 11.58 8.12
N ALA A 4 5.28 12.20 6.92
CA ALA A 4 5.46 11.48 5.65
C ALA A 4 6.86 10.80 5.56
N ASP A 5 7.85 11.37 6.23
CA ASP A 5 9.23 10.88 6.34
C ASP A 5 9.36 9.54 7.10
N SER A 6 8.34 9.16 7.88
CA SER A 6 8.42 7.99 8.76
C SER A 6 8.23 6.67 8.01
N PHE A 7 7.41 6.63 6.97
CA PHE A 7 7.21 5.40 6.18
C PHE A 7 8.36 5.19 5.19
N SER A 8 8.80 6.25 4.51
CA SER A 8 9.93 6.23 3.58
C SER A 8 11.19 5.63 4.23
N ARG A 9 11.52 6.07 5.44
CA ARG A 9 12.67 5.57 6.20
C ARG A 9 12.64 4.08 6.51
N ARG A 10 11.47 3.43 6.56
CA ARG A 10 11.37 1.98 6.81
C ARG A 10 11.56 1.16 5.54
N LEU A 11 11.44 1.78 4.37
CA LEU A 11 11.73 1.13 3.10
C LEU A 11 13.24 0.97 2.89
N ASP A 12 14.05 1.77 3.57
CA ASP A 12 15.51 1.62 3.59
C ASP A 12 15.94 0.36 4.35
N ASP A 13 15.12 -0.11 5.30
CA ASP A 13 15.39 -1.29 6.11
C ASP A 13 14.80 -2.59 5.54
N LEU A 14 14.24 -2.59 4.33
CA LEU A 14 13.67 -3.79 3.70
C LEU A 14 14.73 -4.88 3.54
N ALA A 15 14.44 -6.12 3.95
CA ALA A 15 15.23 -7.28 3.55
C ALA A 15 15.22 -7.44 2.01
N ASP A 16 16.25 -8.06 1.44
CA ASP A 16 16.37 -8.22 -0.02
C ASP A 16 15.18 -9.01 -0.59
N ASP A 17 14.69 -10.00 0.17
CA ASP A 17 13.57 -10.89 -0.14
C ASP A 17 12.26 -10.49 0.55
N ALA A 18 12.17 -9.27 1.09
CA ALA A 18 11.00 -8.79 1.80
C ALA A 18 9.70 -8.95 0.99
N GLU A 19 8.59 -9.18 1.68
CA GLU A 19 7.28 -9.39 1.07
C GLU A 19 6.33 -8.22 1.38
N ARG A 20 5.60 -7.77 0.35
CA ARG A 20 4.45 -6.88 0.50
C ARG A 20 3.16 -7.58 0.11
N ARG A 21 2.15 -7.45 0.96
CA ARG A 21 0.79 -7.98 0.73
C ARG A 21 -0.27 -6.98 1.17
N GLY A 22 -1.52 -7.18 0.76
CA GLY A 22 -2.59 -6.26 1.14
C GLY A 22 -3.81 -6.28 0.25
N THR A 23 -4.78 -5.42 0.57
CA THR A 23 -6.12 -5.39 -0.06
C THR A 23 -6.09 -5.07 -1.57
N VAL A 24 -5.08 -4.35 -2.05
CA VAL A 24 -4.98 -3.92 -3.45
C VAL A 24 -4.20 -4.88 -4.36
N LEU A 25 -3.74 -6.00 -3.81
CA LEU A 25 -2.94 -7.01 -4.52
C LEU A 25 -3.60 -8.38 -4.39
N ARG A 26 -3.73 -9.12 -5.49
CA ARG A 26 -4.27 -10.49 -5.50
C ARG A 26 -3.29 -11.53 -4.94
N ARG A 27 -2.00 -11.22 -5.00
CA ARG A 27 -0.90 -12.06 -4.50
C ARG A 27 0.21 -11.17 -3.92
N PRO A 28 1.08 -11.71 -3.06
CA PRO A 28 2.20 -10.93 -2.53
C PRO A 28 3.19 -10.51 -3.62
N VAL A 29 3.86 -9.39 -3.38
CA VAL A 29 5.00 -8.88 -4.16
C VAL A 29 6.25 -9.03 -3.32
N SER A 30 7.24 -9.75 -3.84
CA SER A 30 8.51 -9.98 -3.15
C SER A 30 9.64 -9.17 -3.76
N GLY A 31 10.63 -8.84 -2.93
CA GLY A 31 11.86 -8.15 -3.31
C GLY A 31 11.85 -6.68 -2.93
N ARG A 32 12.95 -6.20 -2.33
CA ARG A 32 13.11 -4.79 -1.92
C ARG A 32 12.75 -3.80 -3.02
N ASP A 33 13.34 -3.98 -4.20
CA ASP A 33 13.19 -3.03 -5.32
C ASP A 33 11.76 -2.98 -5.84
N ASN A 34 11.13 -4.16 -5.93
CA ASN A 34 9.74 -4.30 -6.34
C ASN A 34 8.78 -3.60 -5.36
N ILE A 35 9.04 -3.75 -4.05
CA ILE A 35 8.25 -3.08 -3.02
C ILE A 35 8.42 -1.56 -3.11
N LYS A 36 9.65 -1.06 -3.31
CA LYS A 36 9.92 0.38 -3.45
C LYS A 36 9.17 0.97 -4.65
N ARG A 37 9.26 0.34 -5.84
CA ARG A 37 8.49 0.76 -7.03
C ARG A 37 6.98 0.80 -6.76
N LEU A 38 6.44 -0.23 -6.12
CA LEU A 38 5.01 -0.26 -5.79
C LEU A 38 4.62 0.83 -4.78
N VAL A 39 5.46 1.13 -3.79
CA VAL A 39 5.22 2.27 -2.88
C VAL A 39 5.21 3.59 -3.64
N GLU A 40 6.20 3.81 -4.50
CA GLU A 40 6.32 5.03 -5.29
C GLU A 40 5.07 5.24 -6.16
N ALA A 41 4.64 4.19 -6.88
CA ALA A 41 3.41 4.20 -7.68
C ALA A 41 2.18 4.58 -6.85
N VAL A 42 1.97 3.92 -5.69
CA VAL A 42 0.87 4.26 -4.76
C VAL A 42 0.94 5.72 -4.31
N GLY A 43 2.15 6.22 -4.03
CA GLY A 43 2.37 7.60 -3.60
C GLY A 43 1.92 8.65 -4.63
N THR A 44 1.98 8.32 -5.92
CA THR A 44 1.52 9.21 -7.00
C THR A 44 -0.01 9.36 -7.04
N LEU A 45 -0.75 8.37 -6.56
CA LEU A 45 -2.23 8.31 -6.62
C LEU A 45 -2.92 9.11 -5.51
N TYR A 46 -2.19 9.52 -4.49
CA TYR A 46 -2.72 10.34 -3.41
C TYR A 46 -2.74 11.83 -3.78
N ALA A 47 -3.91 12.46 -3.65
CA ALA A 47 -4.06 13.90 -3.65
C ALA A 47 -3.66 14.50 -2.29
N SER A 48 -3.97 13.81 -1.20
CA SER A 48 -3.51 14.18 0.15
C SER A 48 -3.39 12.96 1.05
N GLN A 49 -2.57 13.08 2.09
CA GLN A 49 -2.39 12.04 3.11
C GLN A 49 -2.23 12.67 4.49
N GLN A 50 -2.98 12.16 5.47
CA GLN A 50 -2.98 12.59 6.86
C GLN A 50 -2.72 11.40 7.80
N PRO A 51 -1.50 11.27 8.34
CA PRO A 51 -1.19 10.22 9.32
C PRO A 51 -1.92 10.43 10.65
N THR A 52 -2.71 9.44 11.05
CA THR A 52 -3.56 9.45 12.24
C THR A 52 -2.93 8.68 13.40
N PHE A 53 -2.20 7.60 13.13
CA PHE A 53 -1.56 6.80 14.16
C PHE A 53 -0.17 6.31 13.75
N TYR A 54 0.73 6.24 14.72
CA TYR A 54 1.99 5.51 14.59
C TYR A 54 2.37 4.90 15.94
N GLY A 55 2.68 3.61 15.94
CA GLY A 55 3.05 2.88 17.15
C GLY A 55 3.92 1.66 16.83
N ALA A 56 4.48 1.06 17.88
CA ALA A 56 5.26 -0.17 17.78
C ALA A 56 4.88 -1.12 18.92
N VAL A 57 4.86 -2.42 18.62
CA VAL A 57 4.72 -3.52 19.59
C VAL A 57 5.72 -4.58 19.16
N ASP A 58 6.70 -4.85 20.01
CA ASP A 58 7.83 -5.75 19.70
C ASP A 58 8.48 -5.38 18.35
N GLN A 59 8.68 -6.36 17.46
CA GLN A 59 9.25 -6.18 16.12
C GLN A 59 8.23 -5.69 15.07
N ARG A 60 7.06 -5.22 15.50
CA ARG A 60 5.99 -4.76 14.61
C ARG A 60 5.76 -3.27 14.76
N HIS A 61 5.71 -2.58 13.64
CA HIS A 61 5.28 -1.19 13.58
C HIS A 61 3.91 -1.09 12.92
N PHE A 62 3.07 -0.25 13.50
CA PHE A 62 1.73 0.03 13.04
C PHE A 62 1.65 1.48 12.60
N LEU A 63 1.02 1.70 11.46
CA LEU A 63 0.71 3.04 10.98
C LEU A 63 -0.74 3.07 10.51
N GLN A 64 -1.39 4.20 10.76
CA GLN A 64 -2.69 4.50 10.18
C GLN A 64 -2.67 5.88 9.57
N TYR A 65 -3.36 6.03 8.45
CA TYR A 65 -3.58 7.32 7.82
C TYR A 65 -4.90 7.35 7.09
N GLN A 66 -5.42 8.57 6.95
CA GLN A 66 -6.47 8.89 5.99
C GLN A 66 -5.83 9.52 4.76
N ALA A 67 -6.37 9.27 3.58
CA ALA A 67 -5.91 9.80 2.32
C ALA A 67 -7.11 10.15 1.43
N LYS A 68 -6.90 11.09 0.52
CA LYS A 68 -7.81 11.36 -0.59
C LYS A 68 -7.10 10.95 -1.88
N LEU A 69 -7.71 10.06 -2.65
CA LEU A 69 -7.23 9.66 -3.97
C LEU A 69 -7.40 10.83 -4.96
N ARG A 70 -6.63 10.83 -6.05
CA ARG A 70 -6.80 11.80 -7.13
C ARG A 70 -8.15 11.68 -7.84
N THR A 71 -8.77 10.51 -7.79
CA THR A 71 -10.17 10.28 -8.21
C THR A 71 -11.20 11.02 -7.33
N GLY A 72 -10.78 11.52 -6.16
CA GLY A 72 -11.63 12.21 -5.20
C GLY A 72 -12.14 11.34 -4.05
N LEU A 73 -11.98 10.02 -4.15
CA LEU A 73 -12.42 9.06 -3.13
C LEU A 73 -11.58 9.19 -1.84
N ASP A 74 -12.24 9.04 -0.70
CA ASP A 74 -11.59 9.01 0.60
C ASP A 74 -11.19 7.57 0.95
N LEU A 75 -10.00 7.42 1.53
CA LEU A 75 -9.34 6.15 1.79
C LEU A 75 -8.76 6.16 3.21
N GLU A 76 -9.01 5.10 3.96
CA GLU A 76 -8.33 4.78 5.21
C GLU A 76 -7.34 3.66 4.96
N ALA A 77 -6.15 3.79 5.54
CA ALA A 77 -5.10 2.79 5.42
C ALA A 77 -4.58 2.39 6.78
N VAL A 78 -4.38 1.08 6.95
CA VAL A 78 -3.69 0.47 8.09
C VAL A 78 -2.50 -0.31 7.56
N GLY A 79 -1.30 0.07 8.00
CA GLY A 79 -0.06 -0.60 7.65
C GLY A 79 0.53 -1.32 8.85
N VAL A 80 0.98 -2.56 8.64
CA VAL A 80 1.78 -3.34 9.58
C VAL A 80 3.12 -3.65 8.93
N ILE A 81 4.19 -3.30 9.62
CA ILE A 81 5.57 -3.54 9.18
C ILE A 81 6.19 -4.48 10.19
N GLU A 82 6.58 -5.67 9.75
CA GLU A 82 7.18 -6.71 10.58
C GLU A 82 8.69 -6.77 10.29
N ARG A 83 9.49 -6.70 11.36
CA ARG A 83 10.93 -6.85 11.32
C ARG A 83 11.34 -8.23 11.83
N ASP A 84 12.46 -8.73 11.33
CA ASP A 84 13.11 -9.93 11.86
C ASP A 84 14.02 -9.60 13.07
N GLU A 85 14.74 -10.61 13.57
CA GLU A 85 15.70 -10.47 14.68
C GLU A 85 16.92 -9.61 14.36
N THR A 86 17.25 -9.45 13.07
CA THR A 86 18.32 -8.57 12.62
C THR A 86 17.88 -7.11 12.53
N GLY A 87 16.58 -6.86 12.63
CA GLY A 87 15.95 -5.55 12.51
C GLY A 87 15.56 -5.19 11.08
N LEU A 88 15.78 -6.07 10.10
CA LEU A 88 15.36 -5.85 8.72
C LEU A 88 13.85 -6.09 8.57
N VAL A 89 13.19 -5.30 7.72
CA VAL A 89 11.77 -5.44 7.40
C VAL A 89 11.60 -6.63 6.47
N GLN A 90 11.08 -7.73 7.00
CA GLN A 90 10.75 -8.93 6.22
C GLN A 90 9.36 -8.83 5.57
N ARG A 91 8.45 -8.05 6.15
CA ARG A 91 7.06 -7.98 5.65
C ARG A 91 6.39 -6.63 5.84
N VAL A 92 5.67 -6.21 4.82
CA VAL A 92 4.76 -5.04 4.85
C VAL A 92 3.36 -5.49 4.46
N THR A 93 2.39 -5.30 5.35
CA THR A 93 0.97 -5.56 5.07
C THR A 93 0.22 -4.23 5.06
N MET A 94 -0.46 -3.92 3.95
CA MET A 94 -1.29 -2.71 3.83
C MET A 94 -2.76 -3.08 3.61
N THR A 95 -3.63 -2.63 4.50
CA THR A 95 -5.08 -2.80 4.39
C THR A 95 -5.72 -1.45 4.11
N PHE A 96 -6.71 -1.45 3.21
CA PHE A 96 -7.38 -0.22 2.76
C PHE A 96 -8.90 -0.35 2.88
N ALA A 97 -9.57 0.75 3.22
CA ALA A 97 -11.02 0.86 3.32
C ALA A 97 -11.47 2.27 2.85
N PRO A 98 -12.73 2.46 2.42
CA PRO A 98 -13.73 1.45 2.11
C PRO A 98 -13.37 0.64 0.84
N LEU A 99 -14.14 -0.42 0.54
CA LEU A 99 -13.86 -1.34 -0.55
C LEU A 99 -13.76 -0.63 -1.91
N ASP A 100 -14.70 0.26 -2.24
CA ASP A 100 -14.72 0.94 -3.53
C ASP A 100 -13.47 1.78 -3.77
N ALA A 101 -12.99 2.48 -2.72
CA ALA A 101 -11.74 3.23 -2.79
C ALA A 101 -10.52 2.31 -2.93
N ALA A 102 -10.52 1.15 -2.26
CA ALA A 102 -9.47 0.15 -2.41
C ALA A 102 -9.45 -0.49 -3.81
N VAL A 103 -10.62 -0.78 -4.39
CA VAL A 103 -10.75 -1.31 -5.77
C VAL A 103 -10.30 -0.26 -6.78
N SER A 104 -10.75 0.99 -6.64
CA SER A 104 -10.28 2.11 -7.46
C SER A 104 -8.76 2.25 -7.41
N LEU A 105 -8.17 2.22 -6.20
CA LEU A 105 -6.72 2.30 -6.03
C LEU A 105 -6.00 1.12 -6.71
N SER A 106 -6.55 -0.10 -6.61
CA SER A 106 -5.97 -1.29 -7.24
C SER A 106 -6.00 -1.19 -8.78
N ALA A 107 -7.10 -0.70 -9.36
CA ALA A 107 -7.21 -0.48 -10.80
C ALA A 107 -6.24 0.62 -11.29
N GLU A 108 -6.15 1.75 -10.59
CA GLU A 108 -5.18 2.80 -10.95
C GLU A 108 -3.72 2.32 -10.83
N LEU A 109 -3.42 1.42 -9.88
CA LEU A 109 -2.09 0.81 -9.79
C LEU A 109 -1.79 -0.10 -10.99
N ARG A 110 -2.79 -0.86 -11.46
CA ARG A 110 -2.65 -1.67 -12.67
C ARG A 110 -2.22 -0.80 -13.85
N ASP A 111 -2.83 0.37 -14.03
CA ASP A 111 -2.52 1.25 -15.15
C ASP A 111 -1.08 1.82 -15.08
N ILE A 112 -0.49 1.93 -13.88
CA ILE A 112 0.86 2.46 -13.69
C ILE A 112 1.92 1.36 -13.79
N VAL A 113 1.70 0.21 -13.18
CA VAL A 113 2.74 -0.83 -13.01
C VAL A 113 2.32 -2.23 -13.46
N GLY A 114 1.14 -2.37 -14.08
CA GLY A 114 0.60 -3.66 -14.53
C GLY A 114 1.49 -4.38 -15.53
N GLU A 115 2.09 -3.64 -16.47
CA GLU A 115 3.04 -4.21 -17.44
C GLU A 115 4.27 -4.85 -16.77
N GLU A 116 4.73 -4.28 -15.65
CA GLU A 116 5.91 -4.76 -14.92
C GLU A 116 5.59 -5.93 -13.98
N PHE A 117 4.45 -5.89 -13.31
CA PHE A 117 4.09 -6.85 -12.25
C PHE A 117 3.13 -7.96 -12.69
N GLY A 118 2.52 -7.80 -13.86
CA GLY A 118 1.39 -8.59 -14.34
C GLY A 118 0.06 -7.97 -13.94
N ASP A 119 -0.79 -7.69 -14.93
CA ASP A 119 -2.13 -7.14 -14.75
C ASP A 119 -3.01 -7.97 -13.80
N ASP A 120 -2.80 -9.29 -13.77
CA ASP A 120 -3.49 -10.23 -12.90
C ASP A 120 -3.20 -10.00 -11.41
N LEU A 121 -2.18 -9.20 -11.07
CA LEU A 121 -1.88 -8.82 -9.70
C LEU A 121 -2.94 -7.89 -9.10
N PHE A 122 -3.68 -7.16 -9.93
CA PHE A 122 -4.57 -6.08 -9.48
C PHE A 122 -6.06 -6.43 -9.69
N CYS A 123 -6.93 -5.71 -8.99
CA CYS A 123 -8.36 -5.79 -9.18
C CYS A 123 -8.79 -4.96 -10.40
N ASP A 124 -9.82 -5.41 -11.09
CA ASP A 124 -10.46 -4.64 -12.16
C ASP A 124 -11.61 -3.82 -11.56
N ALA A 125 -11.69 -2.55 -11.93
CA ALA A 125 -12.79 -1.66 -11.51
C ALA A 125 -14.09 -1.91 -12.32
N SER A 126 -14.05 -2.74 -13.37
CA SER A 126 -15.21 -3.09 -14.20
C SER A 126 -16.36 -3.83 -13.48
N VAL A 127 -16.23 -4.12 -12.17
CA VAL A 127 -17.21 -4.90 -11.40
C VAL A 127 -18.36 -4.07 -10.80
N ASN A 128 -18.37 -2.73 -10.92
CA ASN A 128 -19.35 -1.88 -10.22
C ASN A 128 -20.50 -1.27 -11.08
N GLU A 129 -20.86 -1.86 -12.23
CA GLU A 129 -22.08 -1.45 -12.96
C GLU A 129 -23.40 -2.07 -12.43
N ILE A 130 -23.38 -2.88 -11.35
CA ILE A 130 -24.57 -3.64 -10.90
C ILE A 130 -25.25 -3.07 -9.63
N ALA A 131 -25.14 -1.77 -9.35
CA ALA A 131 -25.88 -1.17 -8.23
C ALA A 131 -26.43 0.24 -8.50
N ALA A 132 -26.85 0.50 -9.74
CA ALA A 132 -27.73 1.62 -10.05
C ALA A 132 -28.93 1.10 -10.86
N SER A 133 -29.88 0.46 -10.18
CA SER A 133 -31.25 0.25 -10.64
C SER A 133 -32.19 0.26 -9.46
#